data_AF-A0A1V6QGC4-F1
#
_entry.id   AF-A0A1V6QGC4-F1
#
_cell.length_a   1.000
_cell.length_b   1.000
_cell.length_c   1.000
_cell.angle_alpha   90.00
_cell.angle_beta   90.00
_cell.angle_gamma   90.00
#
_symmetry.space_group_name_H-M   'P 1'
#
loop_
_entity.id
_entity.type
_entity.pdbx_description
1 polymer ?
#
loop_
_entity_poly.entity_id
_entity_poly.type
_entity_poly.pdbx_seq_one_letter_code
_entity_poly.pdbx_strand_id
1 'polypeptide(L)'
;MAFSYWIAASLATTAAAQYFPPTPEGLKVVESKHHKGVKISYKEPEICETTPGVKSYSGYVHLPPGSLDDVHVDQKYPINTFFWFFESRHDPKNAPLSIWMNGGPGSSSMIGLMQENGPCKVNADSNSTELNPWSWNNYVNMLYIDQPNQVGFSYDVPTNGTFDPVNGGWNLSDWTHGVPEQNNTFYVGTTASNKKTATANSTENSARSLWHFAQTWFSEFPEYKPHDDRVSIWTESYGGRYGPSFTAFFQEQNEKITNGSITNPEDSHYIHLDTLGIINGCVDLLVQEPSYIQMAYNNTYDIQTINKTIYDQAMHAWSRPGGCKDLITECRALAAEGDPQMYGTNQTVNKACQKADSFCSNSVEGVYLEYADRGYYDIAHKNPDPFPAPYFLGWLNQHWVQGALGVPINFTESNDGVYYAFSSSGDYPRSDVHGYLEDIAYVLDSGIKVALVYGDRDYACNWIGGEEVSLLVEHAEAANFRDAGYTPLGTNSSYVGGQVRQHGNFSFTRVYEAGHEVPAYQPETAYEIFYRSLFNRDLATGKINTACNTSYATNGPSSTWDIKNEVPESPEPLCYILSLGATCTDEQIKAVENGTALIKDWVVVDERS
;
A
#
# COMPACT_ATOMS: atom_id res chain seq x y z
N MET A 1 -57.29 15.35 30.89
CA MET A 1 -56.12 14.49 31.15
C MET A 1 -55.38 14.34 29.83
N ALA A 2 -54.08 14.61 29.86
CA ALA A 2 -53.20 14.82 28.71
C ALA A 2 -52.42 13.54 28.31
N PHE A 3 -51.66 13.67 27.22
CA PHE A 3 -50.60 12.79 26.67
C PHE A 3 -51.10 11.57 25.88
N SER A 4 -50.52 11.14 24.75
CA SER A 4 -49.27 11.45 24.05
C SER A 4 -49.38 10.88 22.62
N TYR A 5 -48.97 11.62 21.59
CA TYR A 5 -48.68 11.07 20.24
C TYR A 5 -47.68 11.98 19.53
N TRP A 6 -46.41 12.00 19.96
CA TRP A 6 -45.32 12.65 19.21
C TRP A 6 -43.95 12.08 19.64
N ILE A 7 -43.69 10.78 19.47
CA ILE A 7 -42.31 10.22 19.49
C ILE A 7 -42.30 8.93 18.64
N ALA A 8 -41.96 9.05 17.35
CA ALA A 8 -41.63 7.88 16.52
C ALA A 8 -40.73 8.28 15.33
N ALA A 9 -40.84 9.52 14.84
CA ALA A 9 -40.03 10.01 13.72
C ALA A 9 -38.60 10.47 14.09
N SER A 10 -38.24 10.52 15.39
CA SER A 10 -36.94 11.01 15.84
C SER A 10 -35.90 9.92 16.15
N LEU A 11 -36.30 8.64 16.25
CA LEU A 11 -35.38 7.53 16.58
C LEU A 11 -34.77 6.87 15.33
N ALA A 12 -35.53 6.77 14.24
CA ALA A 12 -35.03 6.25 12.96
C ALA A 12 -34.01 7.20 12.31
N THR A 13 -34.22 8.51 12.44
CA THR A 13 -33.27 9.54 11.95
C THR A 13 -31.98 9.58 12.77
N THR A 14 -32.02 9.31 14.08
CA THR A 14 -30.82 9.21 14.92
C THR A 14 -30.02 7.93 14.66
N ALA A 15 -30.68 6.82 14.33
CA ALA A 15 -30.01 5.55 14.03
C ALA A 15 -29.28 5.57 12.67
N ALA A 16 -29.81 6.25 11.66
CA ALA A 16 -29.13 6.39 10.37
C ALA A 16 -27.92 7.36 10.44
N ALA A 17 -27.98 8.39 11.29
CA ALA A 17 -26.95 9.42 11.40
C ALA A 17 -25.59 8.88 11.86
N GLN A 18 -25.54 7.76 12.59
CA GLN A 18 -24.29 7.18 13.09
C GLN A 18 -23.42 6.53 12.02
N TYR A 19 -23.99 6.24 10.83
CA TYR A 19 -23.29 5.56 9.74
C TYR A 19 -22.69 6.52 8.72
N PHE A 20 -23.23 7.72 8.64
CA PHE A 20 -22.60 8.80 7.90
C PHE A 20 -21.44 9.37 8.71
N PRO A 21 -20.35 9.78 8.06
CA PRO A 21 -19.28 10.47 8.74
C PRO A 21 -19.82 11.78 9.35
N PRO A 22 -19.37 12.16 10.55
CA PRO A 22 -19.71 13.46 11.10
C PRO A 22 -19.20 14.57 10.19
N THR A 23 -19.90 15.70 10.19
CA THR A 23 -19.36 16.92 9.56
C THR A 23 -17.99 17.25 10.17
N PRO A 24 -16.93 17.42 9.37
CA PRO A 24 -15.63 17.78 9.91
C PRO A 24 -15.66 19.12 10.65
N GLU A 25 -15.19 19.10 11.90
CA GLU A 25 -15.13 20.27 12.78
C GLU A 25 -13.72 20.47 13.34
N GLY A 26 -13.36 21.73 13.63
CA GLY A 26 -12.09 22.08 14.24
C GLY A 26 -10.87 22.00 13.31
N LEU A 27 -11.08 21.98 11.99
CA LEU A 27 -10.01 21.97 11.00
C LEU A 27 -9.29 23.32 10.95
N LYS A 28 -7.96 23.30 11.02
CA LYS A 28 -7.10 24.40 10.59
C LYS A 28 -6.98 24.35 9.07
N VAL A 29 -6.94 25.52 8.42
CA VAL A 29 -6.78 25.63 6.96
C VAL A 29 -5.60 26.54 6.65
N VAL A 30 -4.71 26.07 5.77
CA VAL A 30 -3.58 26.81 5.23
C VAL A 30 -3.78 26.89 3.73
N GLU A 31 -4.02 28.10 3.22
CA GLU A 31 -4.09 28.36 1.79
C GLU A 31 -2.68 28.40 1.21
N SER A 32 -2.48 27.76 0.05
CA SER A 32 -1.20 27.77 -0.63
C SER A 32 -0.84 29.17 -1.11
N LYS A 33 0.41 29.55 -0.90
CA LYS A 33 1.00 30.81 -1.38
C LYS A 33 1.43 30.70 -2.84
N HIS A 34 1.72 29.48 -3.29
CA HIS A 34 2.32 29.18 -4.58
C HIS A 34 1.25 28.86 -5.63
N HIS A 35 0.17 28.17 -5.25
CA HIS A 35 -0.86 27.74 -6.18
C HIS A 35 -2.26 28.17 -5.76
N LYS A 36 -2.93 28.92 -6.63
CA LYS A 36 -4.26 29.45 -6.35
C LYS A 36 -5.28 28.32 -6.16
N GLY A 37 -5.89 28.28 -4.98
CA GLY A 37 -6.96 27.32 -4.63
C GLY A 37 -6.45 25.98 -4.11
N VAL A 38 -5.13 25.75 -4.15
CA VAL A 38 -4.50 24.66 -3.40
C VAL A 38 -4.49 25.04 -1.92
N LYS A 39 -4.78 24.08 -1.05
CA LYS A 39 -4.79 24.30 0.41
C LYS A 39 -4.55 23.02 1.18
N ILE A 40 -4.12 23.16 2.42
CA ILE A 40 -4.03 22.08 3.41
C ILE A 40 -5.13 22.30 4.45
N SER A 41 -5.94 21.28 4.74
CA SER A 41 -6.82 21.27 5.91
C SER A 41 -6.40 20.15 6.86
N TYR A 42 -6.33 20.41 8.16
CA TYR A 42 -5.83 19.41 9.11
C TYR A 42 -6.28 19.69 10.55
N LYS A 43 -6.18 18.69 11.41
CA LYS A 43 -6.32 18.79 12.87
C LYS A 43 -5.44 17.76 13.57
N GLU A 44 -5.29 17.92 14.87
CA GLU A 44 -4.66 16.92 15.75
C GLU A 44 -5.76 15.97 16.24
N PRO A 45 -5.71 14.67 15.91
CA PRO A 45 -6.82 13.76 16.21
C PRO A 45 -6.76 13.17 17.63
N GLU A 46 -5.58 13.18 18.29
CA GLU A 46 -5.37 12.67 19.67
C GLU A 46 -5.80 11.19 19.88
N ILE A 47 -5.69 10.37 18.83
CA ILE A 47 -6.01 8.94 18.83
C ILE A 47 -4.86 8.14 18.22
N CYS A 48 -4.82 6.83 18.46
CA CYS A 48 -3.76 5.90 18.06
C CYS A 48 -2.40 6.19 18.75
N GLU A 49 -1.75 7.31 18.46
CA GLU A 49 -0.54 7.74 19.16
C GLU A 49 -0.92 8.46 20.46
N THR A 50 -0.55 7.85 21.59
CA THR A 50 -0.89 8.32 22.94
C THR A 50 0.35 8.56 23.81
N THR A 51 1.55 8.46 23.22
CA THR A 51 2.81 8.76 23.90
C THR A 51 2.84 10.24 24.31
N PRO A 52 3.07 10.56 25.60
CA PRO A 52 3.06 11.94 26.06
C PRO A 52 4.05 12.83 25.32
N GLY A 53 3.54 13.92 24.73
CA GLY A 53 4.35 14.93 24.03
C GLY A 53 4.67 14.60 22.57
N VAL A 54 4.21 13.47 22.05
CA VAL A 54 4.30 13.10 20.63
C VAL A 54 3.00 13.53 19.94
N LYS A 55 3.11 14.34 18.89
CA LYS A 55 1.94 14.82 18.17
C LYS A 55 1.64 14.02 16.92
N SER A 56 0.39 14.08 16.50
CA SER A 56 -0.05 13.57 15.20
C SER A 56 -1.00 14.54 14.53
N TYR A 57 -1.07 14.49 13.21
CA TYR A 57 -1.94 15.36 12.42
C TYR A 57 -2.56 14.57 11.28
N SER A 58 -3.89 14.61 11.18
CA SER A 58 -4.63 14.07 10.05
C SER A 58 -5.26 15.21 9.26
N GLY A 59 -5.39 15.02 7.94
CA GLY A 59 -5.91 16.07 7.09
C GLY A 59 -5.83 15.75 5.62
N TYR A 60 -5.95 16.81 4.82
CA TYR A 60 -5.99 16.75 3.36
C TYR A 60 -5.08 17.80 2.76
N VAL A 61 -4.38 17.43 1.70
CA VAL A 61 -3.95 18.39 0.67
C VAL A 61 -5.03 18.39 -0.41
N HIS A 62 -5.53 19.58 -0.71
CA HIS A 62 -6.58 19.80 -1.70
C HIS A 62 -5.98 20.42 -2.96
N LEU A 63 -6.10 19.71 -4.09
CA LEU A 63 -5.72 20.20 -5.41
C LEU A 63 -6.99 20.42 -6.25
N PRO A 64 -7.32 21.67 -6.64
CA PRO A 64 -8.45 21.94 -7.53
C PRO A 64 -8.23 21.33 -8.94
N PRO A 65 -9.28 21.21 -9.77
CA PRO A 65 -9.13 20.90 -11.19
C PRO A 65 -8.11 21.81 -11.91
N GLY A 66 -7.31 21.21 -12.79
CA GLY A 66 -6.21 21.84 -13.53
C GLY A 66 -4.90 22.03 -12.74
N SER A 67 -4.76 21.43 -11.55
CA SER A 67 -3.54 21.57 -10.75
C SER A 67 -2.34 20.79 -11.30
N LEU A 68 -2.57 19.86 -12.24
CA LEU A 68 -1.55 18.99 -12.83
C LEU A 68 -1.23 19.36 -14.30
N ASP A 69 -1.64 20.54 -14.74
CA ASP A 69 -1.50 21.00 -16.14
C ASP A 69 -0.03 21.16 -16.56
N ASP A 70 0.84 21.55 -15.63
CA ASP A 70 2.28 21.75 -15.84
C ASP A 70 3.04 20.43 -16.05
N VAL A 71 2.48 19.31 -15.58
CA VAL A 71 2.94 17.94 -15.87
C VAL A 71 2.05 17.23 -16.89
N HIS A 72 1.28 18.01 -17.66
CA HIS A 72 0.49 17.58 -18.83
C HIS A 72 -0.59 16.53 -18.55
N VAL A 73 -1.15 16.53 -17.34
CA VAL A 73 -2.28 15.66 -16.98
C VAL A 73 -3.58 16.48 -17.00
N ASP A 74 -4.52 16.11 -17.90
CA ASP A 74 -5.85 16.75 -18.00
C ASP A 74 -6.77 16.35 -16.82
N GLN A 75 -6.52 16.95 -15.65
CA GLN A 75 -7.19 16.63 -14.39
C GLN A 75 -8.46 17.47 -14.20
N LYS A 76 -9.62 16.86 -14.50
CA LYS A 76 -10.95 17.50 -14.50
C LYS A 76 -11.77 17.37 -13.21
N TYR A 77 -11.16 16.85 -12.15
CA TYR A 77 -11.83 16.48 -10.90
C TYR A 77 -10.96 16.96 -9.73
N PRO A 78 -11.52 17.48 -8.63
CA PRO A 78 -10.69 17.82 -7.48
C PRO A 78 -9.98 16.57 -6.93
N ILE A 79 -8.76 16.76 -6.40
CA ILE A 79 -8.02 15.74 -5.66
C ILE A 79 -7.97 16.18 -4.20
N ASN A 80 -8.49 15.36 -3.29
CA ASN A 80 -8.38 15.58 -1.85
C ASN A 80 -7.62 14.40 -1.27
N THR A 81 -6.30 14.52 -1.16
CA THR A 81 -5.42 13.46 -0.70
C THR A 81 -5.33 13.49 0.82
N PHE A 82 -5.84 12.45 1.47
CA PHE A 82 -5.76 12.26 2.91
C PHE A 82 -4.33 11.89 3.32
N PHE A 83 -3.89 12.46 4.44
CA PHE A 83 -2.66 12.07 5.10
C PHE A 83 -2.88 11.92 6.60
N TRP A 84 -2.07 11.05 7.22
CA TRP A 84 -1.92 10.98 8.67
C TRP A 84 -0.45 10.96 9.03
N PHE A 85 0.00 12.06 9.63
CA PHE A 85 1.36 12.30 10.07
C PHE A 85 1.51 12.01 11.56
N PHE A 86 2.63 11.40 11.93
CA PHE A 86 3.03 11.16 13.32
C PHE A 86 4.46 11.64 13.53
N GLU A 87 4.65 12.46 14.56
CA GLU A 87 5.99 12.82 15.02
C GLU A 87 6.75 11.57 15.47
N SER A 88 8.08 11.64 15.34
CA SER A 88 8.92 10.67 16.00
C SER A 88 8.74 10.73 17.51
N ARG A 89 8.67 9.57 18.16
CA ARG A 89 8.70 9.45 19.63
C ARG A 89 10.01 9.93 20.24
N HIS A 90 11.08 10.00 19.44
CA HIS A 90 12.41 10.42 19.88
C HIS A 90 12.94 11.54 18.97
N ASP A 91 13.05 12.73 19.54
CA ASP A 91 13.64 13.91 18.87
C ASP A 91 13.04 14.19 17.48
N PRO A 92 11.71 14.44 17.38
CA PRO A 92 11.02 14.62 16.10
C PRO A 92 11.58 15.76 15.26
N LYS A 93 12.24 16.73 15.88
CA LYS A 93 12.87 17.85 15.18
C LYS A 93 14.11 17.43 14.38
N ASN A 94 14.85 16.43 14.82
CA ASN A 94 16.06 15.93 14.15
C ASN A 94 15.88 14.55 13.50
N ALA A 95 14.73 13.91 13.71
CA ALA A 95 14.39 12.65 13.06
C ALA A 95 14.12 12.86 11.56
N PRO A 96 14.56 11.94 10.68
CA PRO A 96 14.17 11.97 9.27
C PRO A 96 12.66 11.72 9.13
N LEU A 97 12.12 11.92 7.94
CA LEU A 97 10.74 11.56 7.61
C LEU A 97 10.69 10.36 6.68
N SER A 98 9.71 9.49 6.88
CA SER A 98 9.37 8.43 5.93
C SER A 98 7.91 8.53 5.51
N ILE A 99 7.69 8.53 4.21
CA ILE A 99 6.38 8.33 3.59
C ILE A 99 6.10 6.84 3.56
N TRP A 100 4.86 6.45 3.89
CA TRP A 100 4.37 5.08 3.73
C TRP A 100 3.20 5.03 2.75
N MET A 101 3.25 4.09 1.81
CA MET A 101 2.17 3.82 0.85
C MET A 101 1.93 2.31 0.66
N ASN A 102 0.72 1.83 0.95
CA ASN A 102 0.31 0.49 0.50
C ASN A 102 0.03 0.48 -1.02
N GLY A 103 -0.24 -0.71 -1.56
CA GLY A 103 -0.39 -0.97 -2.99
C GLY A 103 -1.85 -1.01 -3.50
N GLY A 104 -2.30 -2.21 -3.88
CA GLY A 104 -3.57 -2.46 -4.55
C GLY A 104 -3.37 -2.86 -6.03
N PRO A 105 -3.40 -1.92 -7.01
CA PRO A 105 -3.49 -0.47 -6.86
C PRO A 105 -4.87 -0.02 -6.36
N GLY A 106 -4.88 1.03 -5.55
CA GLY A 106 -6.12 1.60 -5.02
C GLY A 106 -6.46 1.17 -3.59
N SER A 107 -5.49 0.63 -2.84
CA SER A 107 -5.65 0.23 -1.44
C SER A 107 -5.07 1.29 -0.49
N SER A 108 -5.73 1.49 0.64
CA SER A 108 -5.41 2.53 1.61
C SER A 108 -4.12 2.27 2.37
N SER A 109 -3.38 3.33 2.66
CA SER A 109 -2.19 3.29 3.52
C SER A 109 -2.52 3.15 5.00
N MET A 110 -3.82 3.16 5.35
CA MET A 110 -4.28 2.85 6.69
C MET A 110 -4.15 1.36 7.02
N ILE A 111 -3.98 0.49 6.02
CA ILE A 111 -3.62 -0.92 6.20
C ILE A 111 -2.29 -0.98 6.98
N GLY A 112 -1.22 -0.43 6.41
CA GLY A 112 0.09 -0.45 7.07
C GLY A 112 0.18 0.41 8.33
N LEU A 113 -0.61 1.47 8.44
CA LEU A 113 -0.71 2.22 9.69
C LEU A 113 -1.31 1.33 10.81
N MET A 114 -2.41 0.62 10.55
CA MET A 114 -3.21 -0.03 11.60
C MET A 114 -2.83 -1.47 11.89
N GLN A 115 -2.27 -2.18 10.92
CA GLN A 115 -1.96 -3.62 11.02
C GLN A 115 -0.45 -3.89 11.09
N GLU A 116 0.35 -3.04 10.47
CA GLU A 116 1.77 -3.31 10.27
C GLU A 116 2.67 -2.46 11.20
N ASN A 117 2.97 -1.22 10.79
CA ASN A 117 4.11 -0.45 11.25
C ASN A 117 3.74 0.87 11.93
N GLY A 118 2.46 1.22 11.98
CA GLY A 118 2.01 2.45 12.62
C GLY A 118 2.04 2.44 14.15
N PRO A 119 1.67 3.57 14.77
CA PRO A 119 1.91 3.82 16.20
C PRO A 119 1.10 2.97 17.16
N CYS A 120 -0.01 2.40 16.70
CA CYS A 120 -0.93 1.60 17.50
C CYS A 120 -1.43 0.38 16.73
N LYS A 121 -2.00 -0.56 17.48
CA LYS A 121 -2.73 -1.72 16.96
C LYS A 121 -4.19 -1.62 17.39
N VAL A 122 -5.10 -1.99 16.51
CA VAL A 122 -6.54 -2.01 16.80
C VAL A 122 -6.90 -3.29 17.55
N ASN A 123 -7.61 -3.15 18.66
CA ASN A 123 -8.04 -4.28 19.48
C ASN A 123 -9.26 -4.99 18.87
N ALA A 124 -9.53 -6.22 19.33
CA ALA A 124 -10.61 -7.06 18.83
C ALA A 124 -12.03 -6.50 19.04
N ASP A 125 -12.19 -5.43 19.83
CA ASP A 125 -13.47 -4.72 19.98
C ASP A 125 -13.75 -3.74 18.82
N SER A 126 -12.80 -3.55 17.89
CA SER A 126 -12.83 -2.56 16.82
C SER A 126 -13.19 -1.15 17.32
N ASN A 127 -12.81 -0.84 18.57
CA ASN A 127 -13.19 0.40 19.25
C ASN A 127 -12.05 0.95 20.13
N SER A 128 -11.09 0.13 20.55
CA SER A 128 -9.91 0.58 21.29
C SER A 128 -8.62 0.24 20.54
N THR A 129 -7.54 0.91 20.93
CA THR A 129 -6.19 0.69 20.38
C THR A 129 -5.18 0.54 21.52
N GLU A 130 -4.07 -0.12 21.23
CA GLU A 130 -2.89 -0.17 22.10
C GLU A 130 -1.64 0.29 21.35
N LEU A 131 -0.64 0.83 22.05
CA LEU A 131 0.60 1.30 21.42
C LEU A 131 1.39 0.13 20.83
N ASN A 132 1.84 0.30 19.58
CA ASN A 132 2.73 -0.63 18.91
C ASN A 132 4.18 -0.40 19.38
N PRO A 133 4.81 -1.36 20.07
CA PRO A 133 6.20 -1.21 20.53
C PRO A 133 7.20 -1.18 19.36
N TRP A 134 6.85 -1.76 18.22
CA TRP A 134 7.67 -1.83 17.01
C TRP A 134 7.26 -0.79 15.97
N SER A 135 6.59 0.28 16.39
CA SER A 135 6.20 1.33 15.46
C SER A 135 7.40 2.00 14.83
N TRP A 136 7.29 2.26 13.53
CA TRP A 136 8.32 2.95 12.77
C TRP A 136 8.47 4.41 13.21
N ASN A 137 7.45 5.01 13.85
CA ASN A 137 7.58 6.34 14.43
C ASN A 137 8.46 6.41 15.69
N ASN A 138 9.03 5.29 16.15
CA ASN A 138 9.95 5.32 17.29
C ASN A 138 11.11 6.30 17.07
N TYR A 139 11.75 6.35 15.89
CA TYR A 139 12.88 7.27 15.59
C TYR A 139 12.73 8.04 14.27
N VAL A 140 11.55 7.97 13.65
CA VAL A 140 11.27 8.57 12.34
C VAL A 140 9.95 9.31 12.42
N ASN A 141 9.82 10.43 11.73
CA ASN A 141 8.52 11.07 11.51
C ASN A 141 7.80 10.30 10.40
N MET A 142 6.63 9.73 10.67
CA MET A 142 5.92 8.88 9.71
C MET A 142 4.78 9.66 9.03
N LEU A 143 4.70 9.60 7.71
CA LEU A 143 3.64 10.20 6.90
C LEU A 143 2.93 9.11 6.08
N TYR A 144 1.74 8.71 6.52
CA TYR A 144 0.89 7.76 5.80
C TYR A 144 0.00 8.53 4.81
N ILE A 145 -0.07 8.09 3.55
CA ILE A 145 -0.80 8.82 2.50
C ILE A 145 -1.74 7.87 1.77
N ASP A 146 -3.04 8.19 1.76
CA ASP A 146 -3.99 7.49 0.91
C ASP A 146 -3.91 8.01 -0.53
N GLN A 147 -3.31 7.23 -1.41
CA GLN A 147 -3.15 7.57 -2.83
C GLN A 147 -3.41 6.33 -3.70
N PRO A 148 -3.87 6.48 -4.94
CA PRO A 148 -4.28 7.71 -5.63
C PRO A 148 -5.59 8.35 -5.10
N ASN A 149 -6.09 9.40 -5.76
CA ASN A 149 -7.38 10.00 -5.41
C ASN A 149 -8.50 8.94 -5.36
N GLN A 150 -9.44 9.06 -4.41
CA GLN A 150 -10.53 8.10 -4.10
C GLN A 150 -10.17 6.88 -3.22
N VAL A 151 -8.89 6.68 -2.89
CA VAL A 151 -8.45 5.58 -2.01
C VAL A 151 -8.67 5.93 -0.54
N GLY A 152 -9.11 4.98 0.30
CA GLY A 152 -9.19 5.20 1.75
C GLY A 152 -10.09 6.37 2.12
N PHE A 153 -9.52 7.36 2.79
CA PHE A 153 -10.18 8.63 3.09
C PHE A 153 -9.96 9.71 2.04
N SER A 154 -9.13 9.49 1.01
CA SER A 154 -8.97 10.39 -0.14
C SER A 154 -10.20 10.33 -1.05
N TYR A 155 -10.57 11.47 -1.65
CA TYR A 155 -11.80 11.55 -2.45
C TYR A 155 -11.76 12.65 -3.50
N ASP A 156 -12.56 12.52 -4.55
CA ASP A 156 -12.89 13.62 -5.46
C ASP A 156 -14.08 14.42 -4.91
N VAL A 157 -15.26 13.80 -4.82
CA VAL A 157 -16.48 14.39 -4.30
C VAL A 157 -17.15 13.41 -3.34
N PRO A 158 -17.51 13.84 -2.12
CA PRO A 158 -18.28 13.01 -1.19
C PRO A 158 -19.60 12.60 -1.85
N THR A 159 -19.80 11.29 -1.95
CA THR A 159 -20.92 10.69 -2.67
C THR A 159 -21.60 9.69 -1.76
N ASN A 160 -22.89 9.91 -1.55
CA ASN A 160 -23.71 9.02 -0.75
C ASN A 160 -23.96 7.70 -1.48
N GLY A 161 -23.93 6.60 -0.73
CA GLY A 161 -24.09 5.28 -1.29
C GLY A 161 -24.34 4.21 -0.23
N THR A 162 -24.58 3.00 -0.71
CA THR A 162 -24.85 1.85 0.14
C THR A 162 -23.78 0.80 -0.07
N PHE A 163 -23.27 0.24 1.00
CA PHE A 163 -22.22 -0.75 0.99
C PHE A 163 -22.82 -2.15 1.19
N ASP A 164 -22.48 -3.05 0.26
CA ASP A 164 -22.78 -4.47 0.33
C ASP A 164 -21.54 -5.22 0.84
N PRO A 165 -21.50 -5.65 2.12
CA PRO A 165 -20.37 -6.36 2.70
C PRO A 165 -20.18 -7.78 2.16
N VAL A 166 -21.18 -8.36 1.47
CA VAL A 166 -21.05 -9.69 0.85
C VAL A 166 -20.20 -9.60 -0.40
N ASN A 167 -20.50 -8.63 -1.27
CA ASN A 167 -19.78 -8.42 -2.52
C ASN A 167 -18.63 -7.40 -2.42
N GLY A 168 -18.49 -6.71 -1.29
CA GLY A 168 -17.41 -5.74 -1.03
C GLY A 168 -17.56 -4.41 -1.79
N GLY A 169 -18.75 -4.07 -2.28
CA GLY A 169 -18.95 -2.97 -3.23
C GLY A 169 -19.88 -1.86 -2.75
N TRP A 170 -19.60 -0.63 -3.18
CA TRP A 170 -20.49 0.53 -3.00
C TRP A 170 -21.45 0.70 -4.18
N ASN A 171 -22.74 0.69 -3.90
CA ASN A 171 -23.78 1.08 -4.83
C ASN A 171 -24.17 2.55 -4.60
N LEU A 172 -23.76 3.41 -5.52
CA LEU A 172 -24.01 4.84 -5.47
C LEU A 172 -25.39 5.13 -6.06
N SER A 173 -26.33 5.56 -5.22
CA SER A 173 -27.70 5.88 -5.62
C SER A 173 -28.12 7.24 -5.09
N ASP A 174 -29.02 7.91 -5.81
CA ASP A 174 -29.47 9.27 -5.47
C ASP A 174 -30.48 9.32 -4.31
N TRP A 175 -30.86 8.16 -3.77
CA TRP A 175 -31.84 7.98 -2.70
C TRP A 175 -33.09 8.84 -2.87
N THR A 176 -33.63 8.89 -4.09
CA THR A 176 -34.87 9.62 -4.45
C THR A 176 -36.06 9.33 -3.52
N HIS A 177 -36.06 8.20 -2.81
CA HIS A 177 -37.11 7.76 -1.89
C HIS A 177 -36.69 7.77 -0.40
N GLY A 178 -35.58 8.42 -0.05
CA GLY A 178 -35.03 8.46 1.31
C GLY A 178 -33.90 7.44 1.55
N VAL A 179 -33.26 7.53 2.72
CA VAL A 179 -32.16 6.62 3.12
C VAL A 179 -32.73 5.21 3.31
N PRO A 180 -32.17 4.17 2.66
CA PRO A 180 -32.69 2.80 2.79
C PRO A 180 -32.55 2.25 4.21
N GLU A 181 -33.43 1.30 4.58
CA GLU A 181 -33.30 0.54 5.83
C GLU A 181 -32.04 -0.33 5.81
N GLN A 182 -31.39 -0.44 6.96
CA GLN A 182 -30.10 -1.12 7.12
C GLN A 182 -30.27 -2.48 7.78
N ASN A 183 -29.31 -3.37 7.52
CA ASN A 183 -29.14 -4.64 8.21
C ASN A 183 -27.65 -5.04 8.20
N ASN A 184 -27.32 -6.21 8.76
CA ASN A 184 -25.93 -6.69 8.83
C ASN A 184 -25.31 -7.04 7.45
N THR A 185 -26.10 -6.96 6.38
CA THR A 185 -25.68 -7.15 4.99
C THR A 185 -25.87 -5.90 4.14
N PHE A 186 -26.12 -4.74 4.76
CA PHE A 186 -26.41 -3.50 4.03
C PHE A 186 -26.17 -2.27 4.91
N TYR A 187 -25.11 -1.54 4.60
CA TYR A 187 -24.76 -0.30 5.29
C TYR A 187 -25.00 0.92 4.38
N VAL A 188 -25.27 2.08 4.97
CA VAL A 188 -25.32 3.36 4.24
C VAL A 188 -24.15 4.24 4.66
N GLY A 189 -23.72 5.14 3.81
CA GLY A 189 -22.69 6.10 4.15
C GLY A 189 -22.36 7.05 3.02
N THR A 190 -21.20 7.70 3.13
CA THR A 190 -20.62 8.59 2.14
C THR A 190 -19.24 8.10 1.77
N THR A 191 -18.93 7.96 0.48
CA THR A 191 -17.62 7.53 -0.04
C THR A 191 -17.18 8.48 -1.17
N ALA A 192 -16.10 8.17 -1.89
CA ALA A 192 -15.72 8.85 -3.12
C ALA A 192 -16.67 8.51 -4.29
N SER A 193 -16.54 9.18 -5.44
CA SER A 193 -17.49 8.95 -6.55
C SER A 193 -17.35 7.60 -7.26
N ASN A 194 -16.31 6.82 -6.94
CA ASN A 194 -15.93 5.55 -7.56
C ASN A 194 -15.79 5.62 -9.10
N LYS A 195 -15.58 6.82 -9.65
CA LYS A 195 -15.44 7.03 -11.10
C LYS A 195 -14.00 6.80 -11.51
N LYS A 196 -13.77 5.84 -12.39
CA LYS A 196 -12.45 5.62 -13.02
C LYS A 196 -11.87 6.85 -13.76
N THR A 197 -12.71 7.83 -14.12
CA THR A 197 -12.29 9.08 -14.76
C THR A 197 -11.94 10.19 -13.76
N ALA A 198 -12.11 9.96 -12.46
CA ALA A 198 -11.86 10.91 -11.38
C ALA A 198 -10.67 10.49 -10.49
N THR A 199 -9.74 9.73 -11.06
CA THR A 199 -8.51 9.26 -10.41
C THR A 199 -7.40 9.04 -11.44
N ALA A 200 -6.18 8.81 -10.97
CA ALA A 200 -5.06 8.44 -11.83
C ALA A 200 -5.35 7.09 -12.50
N ASN A 201 -4.96 6.96 -13.77
CA ASN A 201 -5.14 5.74 -14.56
C ASN A 201 -3.81 5.01 -14.79
N SER A 202 -2.70 5.51 -14.25
CA SER A 202 -1.40 4.88 -14.32
C SER A 202 -0.53 5.22 -13.12
N THR A 203 0.47 4.39 -12.87
CA THR A 203 1.51 4.58 -11.85
C THR A 203 2.17 5.96 -12.01
N GLU A 204 2.63 6.27 -13.22
CA GLU A 204 3.31 7.54 -13.51
C GLU A 204 2.40 8.78 -13.31
N ASN A 205 1.10 8.69 -13.66
CA ASN A 205 0.17 9.78 -13.36
C ASN A 205 -0.13 9.93 -11.85
N SER A 206 -0.02 8.84 -11.10
CA SER A 206 -0.08 8.91 -9.63
C SER A 206 1.18 9.57 -9.06
N ALA A 207 2.37 9.27 -9.61
CA ALA A 207 3.63 9.92 -9.24
C ALA A 207 3.55 11.44 -9.40
N ARG A 208 3.01 11.89 -10.54
CA ARG A 208 2.73 13.32 -10.82
C ARG A 208 1.81 13.91 -9.77
N SER A 209 0.68 13.26 -9.49
CA SER A 209 -0.28 13.74 -8.48
C SER A 209 0.35 13.84 -7.08
N LEU A 210 1.13 12.83 -6.68
CA LEU A 210 1.81 12.80 -5.39
C LEU A 210 2.94 13.83 -5.30
N TRP A 211 3.62 14.15 -6.41
CA TRP A 211 4.59 15.24 -6.44
C TRP A 211 3.95 16.56 -6.05
N HIS A 212 2.78 16.90 -6.61
CA HIS A 212 2.07 18.13 -6.22
C HIS A 212 1.58 18.11 -4.77
N PHE A 213 1.15 16.94 -4.27
CA PHE A 213 0.90 16.76 -2.84
C PHE A 213 2.16 17.10 -2.03
N ALA A 214 3.29 16.50 -2.37
CA ALA A 214 4.54 16.62 -1.63
C ALA A 214 5.09 18.05 -1.67
N GLN A 215 5.07 18.71 -2.83
CA GLN A 215 5.46 20.11 -2.99
C GLN A 215 4.63 21.03 -2.08
N THR A 216 3.33 20.79 -1.99
CA THR A 216 2.44 21.56 -1.10
C THR A 216 2.72 21.25 0.36
N TRP A 217 2.77 19.96 0.73
CA TRP A 217 2.89 19.53 2.12
C TRP A 217 4.24 19.92 2.73
N PHE A 218 5.37 19.62 2.06
CA PHE A 218 6.71 19.92 2.57
C PHE A 218 7.01 21.43 2.62
N SER A 219 6.38 22.22 1.75
CA SER A 219 6.60 23.66 1.73
C SER A 219 5.72 24.41 2.74
N GLU A 220 4.49 23.93 2.98
CA GLU A 220 3.46 24.75 3.62
C GLU A 220 2.81 24.14 4.87
N PHE A 221 3.02 22.85 5.16
CA PHE A 221 2.47 22.24 6.37
C PHE A 221 3.16 22.80 7.62
N PRO A 222 2.45 23.54 8.49
CA PRO A 222 3.10 24.41 9.47
C PRO A 222 3.57 23.68 10.74
N GLU A 223 3.08 22.47 10.97
CA GLU A 223 3.38 21.69 12.18
C GLU A 223 4.62 20.79 12.01
N TYR A 224 5.08 20.57 10.77
CA TYR A 224 6.34 19.87 10.49
C TYR A 224 7.44 20.85 10.11
N LYS A 225 8.47 20.96 10.96
CA LYS A 225 9.63 21.86 10.75
C LYS A 225 10.92 21.14 11.11
N PRO A 226 11.38 20.23 10.26
CA PRO A 226 12.54 19.43 10.55
C PRO A 226 13.82 20.27 10.48
N HIS A 227 14.83 19.85 11.23
CA HIS A 227 16.22 20.27 11.02
C HIS A 227 16.93 19.39 9.99
N ASP A 228 16.47 18.14 9.83
CA ASP A 228 16.93 17.15 8.85
C ASP A 228 15.83 17.00 7.79
N ASP A 229 16.08 17.48 6.56
CA ASP A 229 15.11 17.48 5.47
C ASP A 229 15.04 16.16 4.69
N ARG A 230 15.71 15.10 5.16
CA ARG A 230 15.70 13.79 4.52
C ARG A 230 14.31 13.15 4.53
N VAL A 231 13.91 12.68 3.35
CA VAL A 231 12.66 11.98 3.10
C VAL A 231 12.96 10.59 2.55
N SER A 232 12.42 9.57 3.20
CA SER A 232 12.37 8.21 2.70
C SER A 232 11.00 7.89 2.14
N ILE A 233 10.93 6.99 1.17
CA ILE A 233 9.68 6.47 0.61
C ILE A 233 9.67 4.96 0.87
N TRP A 234 8.67 4.48 1.60
CA TRP A 234 8.45 3.07 1.85
C TRP A 234 7.11 2.64 1.28
N THR A 235 7.11 1.51 0.58
CA THR A 235 5.93 1.01 -0.10
C THR A 235 5.79 -0.50 0.05
N GLU A 236 4.59 -1.00 -0.20
CA GLU A 236 4.28 -2.43 -0.16
C GLU A 236 3.43 -2.90 -1.34
N SER A 237 3.58 -4.16 -1.77
CA SER A 237 2.69 -4.82 -2.74
C SER A 237 2.84 -4.22 -4.15
N TYR A 238 1.75 -3.74 -4.76
CA TYR A 238 1.80 -2.86 -5.94
C TYR A 238 2.64 -1.59 -5.72
N GLY A 239 2.94 -1.27 -4.46
CA GLY A 239 3.97 -0.34 -4.05
C GLY A 239 5.36 -0.65 -4.64
N GLY A 240 5.63 -1.87 -5.10
CA GLY A 240 6.80 -2.21 -5.92
C GLY A 240 6.87 -1.45 -7.26
N ARG A 241 5.76 -0.87 -7.73
CA ARG A 241 5.71 0.04 -8.89
C ARG A 241 5.67 1.50 -8.46
N TYR A 242 4.87 1.82 -7.44
CA TYR A 242 4.81 3.18 -6.91
C TYR A 242 6.18 3.64 -6.40
N GLY A 243 6.87 2.80 -5.63
CA GLY A 243 8.15 3.13 -5.00
C GLY A 243 9.22 3.57 -6.01
N PRO A 244 9.61 2.73 -6.97
CA PRO A 244 10.59 3.08 -8.00
C PRO A 244 10.16 4.30 -8.83
N SER A 245 8.98 4.26 -9.45
CA SER A 245 8.47 5.34 -10.32
C SER A 245 8.37 6.68 -9.59
N PHE A 246 7.85 6.69 -8.35
CA PHE A 246 7.67 7.95 -7.61
C PHE A 246 9.02 8.51 -7.19
N THR A 247 9.93 7.66 -6.72
CA THR A 247 11.26 8.10 -6.29
C THR A 247 12.07 8.62 -7.47
N ALA A 248 12.05 7.92 -8.61
CA ALA A 248 12.69 8.36 -9.85
C ALA A 248 12.09 9.68 -10.34
N PHE A 249 10.77 9.80 -10.44
CA PHE A 249 10.10 11.03 -10.85
C PHE A 249 10.45 12.22 -9.94
N PHE A 250 10.43 12.02 -8.62
CA PHE A 250 10.77 13.07 -7.65
C PHE A 250 12.24 13.50 -7.81
N GLN A 251 13.15 12.54 -8.01
CA GLN A 251 14.56 12.82 -8.23
C GLN A 251 14.80 13.59 -9.54
N GLU A 252 14.10 13.25 -10.62
CA GLU A 252 14.14 14.04 -11.84
C GLU A 252 13.63 15.47 -11.65
N GLN A 253 12.56 15.65 -10.86
CA GLN A 253 12.08 17.00 -10.55
C GLN A 253 13.12 17.78 -9.73
N ASN A 254 13.76 17.14 -8.75
CA ASN A 254 14.86 17.73 -7.98
C ASN A 254 16.04 18.15 -8.87
N GLU A 255 16.38 17.36 -9.88
CA GLU A 255 17.40 17.72 -10.88
C GLU A 255 16.97 18.94 -11.71
N LYS A 256 15.71 19.00 -12.14
CA LYS A 256 15.12 20.17 -12.83
C LYS A 256 15.10 21.42 -11.94
N ILE A 257 14.88 21.27 -10.64
CA ILE A 257 15.01 22.39 -9.68
C ILE A 257 16.46 22.87 -9.63
N THR A 258 17.40 21.94 -9.46
CA THR A 258 18.83 22.24 -9.28
C THR A 258 19.45 22.89 -10.52
N ASN A 259 19.07 22.43 -11.72
CA ASN A 259 19.58 22.97 -12.98
C ASN A 259 18.77 24.18 -13.51
N GLY A 260 17.67 24.55 -12.83
CA GLY A 260 16.81 25.68 -13.17
C GLY A 260 15.89 25.46 -14.37
N SER A 261 15.65 24.21 -14.80
CA SER A 261 14.76 23.87 -15.92
C SER A 261 13.33 23.55 -15.51
N ILE A 262 13.01 23.56 -14.21
CA ILE A 262 11.63 23.35 -13.75
C ILE A 262 10.73 24.53 -14.14
N THR A 263 9.46 24.24 -14.42
CA THR A 263 8.49 25.23 -14.92
C THR A 263 8.28 26.40 -13.96
N ASN A 264 8.29 26.16 -12.64
CA ASN A 264 8.04 27.18 -11.60
C ASN A 264 9.11 27.16 -10.50
N PRO A 265 10.34 27.70 -10.74
CA PRO A 265 11.45 27.56 -9.81
C PRO A 265 11.24 28.22 -8.43
N GLU A 266 10.52 29.34 -8.36
CA GLU A 266 10.27 30.06 -7.09
C GLU A 266 9.28 29.34 -6.16
N ASP A 267 8.50 28.43 -6.73
CA ASP A 267 7.43 27.68 -6.06
C ASP A 267 7.79 26.21 -5.83
N SER A 268 8.98 25.79 -6.26
CA SER A 268 9.44 24.41 -6.18
C SER A 268 10.36 24.18 -4.98
N HIS A 269 10.08 23.12 -4.23
CA HIS A 269 10.84 22.66 -3.09
C HIS A 269 11.68 21.43 -3.45
N TYR A 270 12.98 21.51 -3.23
CA TYR A 270 13.88 20.36 -3.37
C TYR A 270 13.60 19.37 -2.24
N ILE A 271 13.25 18.13 -2.57
CA ILE A 271 12.98 17.06 -1.61
C ILE A 271 14.21 16.18 -1.48
N HIS A 272 14.90 16.20 -0.34
CA HIS A 272 16.10 15.39 -0.13
C HIS A 272 15.75 13.90 0.07
N LEU A 273 15.70 13.15 -1.03
CA LEU A 273 15.42 11.71 -1.01
C LEU A 273 16.61 10.93 -0.42
N ASP A 274 16.35 10.04 0.53
CA ASP A 274 17.40 9.30 1.26
C ASP A 274 17.32 7.78 1.08
N THR A 275 16.12 7.19 1.22
CA THR A 275 15.90 5.75 1.14
C THR A 275 14.59 5.42 0.42
N LEU A 276 14.63 4.46 -0.50
CA LEU A 276 13.48 3.74 -1.03
C LEU A 276 13.44 2.34 -0.40
N GLY A 277 12.39 2.04 0.36
CA GLY A 277 12.13 0.69 0.86
C GLY A 277 10.91 0.09 0.17
N ILE A 278 10.99 -1.19 -0.19
CA ILE A 278 9.91 -1.92 -0.86
C ILE A 278 9.71 -3.24 -0.13
N ILE A 279 8.54 -3.40 0.48
CA ILE A 279 8.10 -4.64 1.12
C ILE A 279 7.26 -5.43 0.13
N ASN A 280 7.58 -6.70 -0.08
CA ASN A 280 6.81 -7.62 -0.92
C ASN A 280 6.35 -6.96 -2.23
N GLY A 281 7.32 -6.36 -2.95
CA GLY A 281 7.04 -5.53 -4.10
C GLY A 281 6.73 -6.35 -5.35
N CYS A 282 5.61 -6.05 -5.98
CA CYS A 282 5.33 -6.42 -7.36
C CYS A 282 5.96 -5.37 -8.29
N VAL A 283 7.24 -5.52 -8.61
CA VAL A 283 8.07 -4.52 -9.31
C VAL A 283 7.90 -4.64 -10.83
N ASP A 284 8.22 -5.82 -11.39
CA ASP A 284 8.21 -6.03 -12.84
C ASP A 284 7.56 -7.37 -13.19
N LEU A 285 6.41 -7.30 -13.87
CA LEU A 285 5.63 -8.49 -14.25
C LEU A 285 6.41 -9.43 -15.18
N LEU A 286 7.21 -8.89 -16.13
CA LEU A 286 7.98 -9.71 -17.07
C LEU A 286 9.05 -10.54 -16.36
N VAL A 287 9.65 -10.00 -15.30
CA VAL A 287 10.63 -10.68 -14.46
C VAL A 287 9.97 -11.66 -13.50
N GLN A 288 8.90 -11.23 -12.83
CA GLN A 288 8.34 -11.97 -11.70
C GLN A 288 7.34 -13.06 -12.10
N GLU A 289 6.73 -13.02 -13.29
CA GLU A 289 5.72 -14.00 -13.71
C GLU A 289 6.12 -15.49 -13.53
N PRO A 290 7.32 -15.93 -13.97
CA PRO A 290 7.77 -17.30 -13.74
C PRO A 290 7.83 -17.71 -12.26
N SER A 291 8.05 -16.75 -11.37
CA SER A 291 8.18 -17.00 -9.93
C SER A 291 6.86 -17.43 -9.29
N TYR A 292 5.70 -16.98 -9.80
CA TYR A 292 4.39 -17.42 -9.32
C TYR A 292 4.20 -18.93 -9.54
N ILE A 293 4.51 -19.39 -10.76
CA ILE A 293 4.45 -20.81 -11.12
C ILE A 293 5.42 -21.62 -10.24
N GLN A 294 6.63 -21.10 -10.04
CA GLN A 294 7.65 -21.75 -9.21
C GLN A 294 7.21 -21.83 -7.74
N MET A 295 6.73 -20.73 -7.16
CA MET A 295 6.29 -20.65 -5.77
C MET A 295 5.15 -21.63 -5.47
N ALA A 296 4.19 -21.76 -6.40
CA ALA A 296 3.07 -22.70 -6.28
C ALA A 296 3.52 -24.18 -6.35
N TYR A 297 4.60 -24.48 -7.07
CA TYR A 297 5.03 -25.86 -7.34
C TYR A 297 6.16 -26.34 -6.42
N ASN A 298 7.13 -25.48 -6.11
CA ASN A 298 8.31 -25.79 -5.32
C ASN A 298 8.85 -24.53 -4.64
N ASN A 299 8.65 -24.47 -3.33
CA ASN A 299 9.06 -23.39 -2.42
C ASN A 299 9.83 -23.95 -1.21
N THR A 300 10.26 -23.05 -0.33
CA THR A 300 11.09 -23.35 0.85
C THR A 300 10.31 -23.90 2.05
N TYR A 301 9.00 -24.15 1.89
CA TYR A 301 8.13 -24.75 2.89
C TYR A 301 7.68 -26.17 2.50
N ASP A 302 8.19 -26.71 1.39
CA ASP A 302 7.77 -28.01 0.83
C ASP A 302 6.25 -28.09 0.56
N ILE A 303 5.60 -26.94 0.37
CA ILE A 303 4.19 -26.84 0.00
C ILE A 303 4.09 -26.96 -1.52
N GLN A 304 3.33 -27.94 -2.00
CA GLN A 304 3.03 -28.09 -3.42
C GLN A 304 1.53 -27.86 -3.64
N THR A 305 1.17 -26.67 -4.12
CA THR A 305 -0.23 -26.27 -4.34
C THR A 305 -0.73 -26.65 -5.73
N ILE A 306 0.19 -26.80 -6.69
CA ILE A 306 -0.12 -27.27 -8.04
C ILE A 306 0.68 -28.52 -8.40
N ASN A 307 0.09 -29.41 -9.21
CA ASN A 307 0.77 -30.59 -9.71
C ASN A 307 1.60 -30.28 -10.98
N LYS A 308 2.39 -31.26 -11.43
CA LYS A 308 3.28 -31.09 -12.59
C LYS A 308 2.55 -30.72 -13.89
N THR A 309 1.34 -31.25 -14.10
CA THR A 309 0.54 -30.93 -15.29
C THR A 309 0.14 -29.46 -15.29
N ILE A 310 -0.33 -28.93 -14.16
CA ILE A 310 -0.72 -27.52 -14.04
C ILE A 310 0.51 -26.61 -14.15
N TYR A 311 1.63 -26.98 -13.52
CA TYR A 311 2.90 -26.30 -13.69
C TYR A 311 3.31 -26.20 -15.17
N ASP A 312 3.29 -27.32 -15.90
CA ASP A 312 3.69 -27.34 -17.31
C ASP A 312 2.71 -26.54 -18.19
N GLN A 313 1.42 -26.51 -17.84
CA GLN A 313 0.41 -25.67 -18.51
C GLN A 313 0.67 -24.18 -18.30
N ALA A 314 0.89 -23.75 -17.06
CA ALA A 314 1.17 -22.34 -16.73
C ALA A 314 2.52 -21.89 -17.35
N MET A 315 3.56 -22.72 -17.29
CA MET A 315 4.83 -22.45 -17.97
C MET A 315 4.65 -22.34 -19.49
N HIS A 316 3.80 -23.19 -20.09
CA HIS A 316 3.48 -23.09 -21.51
C HIS A 316 2.70 -21.81 -21.83
N ALA A 317 1.73 -21.42 -20.99
CA ALA A 317 0.99 -20.16 -21.14
C ALA A 317 1.93 -18.94 -21.07
N TRP A 318 2.93 -19.00 -20.19
CA TRP A 318 4.00 -18.01 -20.09
C TRP A 318 4.85 -17.92 -21.37
N SER A 319 5.43 -19.05 -21.80
CA SER A 319 6.57 -19.04 -22.72
C SER A 319 6.26 -19.31 -24.19
N ARG A 320 5.05 -19.74 -24.54
CA ARG A 320 4.70 -20.07 -25.94
C ARG A 320 4.62 -18.81 -26.81
N PRO A 321 4.76 -18.94 -28.15
CA PRO A 321 4.46 -17.84 -29.06
C PRO A 321 3.04 -17.27 -28.83
N GLY A 322 2.94 -15.97 -28.62
CA GLY A 322 1.70 -15.29 -28.25
C GLY A 322 1.19 -15.58 -26.83
N GLY A 323 2.05 -16.13 -25.97
CA GLY A 323 1.84 -16.29 -24.53
C GLY A 323 2.09 -15.00 -23.75
N CYS A 324 2.02 -15.09 -22.41
CA CYS A 324 2.11 -13.92 -21.53
C CYS A 324 3.38 -13.10 -21.78
N LYS A 325 4.56 -13.74 -21.90
CA LYS A 325 5.83 -13.06 -22.19
C LYS A 325 5.79 -12.23 -23.48
N ASP A 326 5.26 -12.80 -24.57
CA ASP A 326 5.18 -12.13 -25.87
C ASP A 326 4.19 -10.96 -25.81
N LEU A 327 3.06 -11.13 -25.11
CA LEU A 327 2.05 -10.08 -24.95
C LEU A 327 2.57 -8.90 -24.12
N ILE A 328 3.32 -9.17 -23.05
CA ILE A 328 3.99 -8.11 -22.27
C ILE A 328 5.00 -7.38 -23.15
N THR A 329 5.81 -8.12 -23.91
CA THR A 329 6.83 -7.53 -24.80
C THR A 329 6.19 -6.66 -25.89
N GLU A 330 5.08 -7.11 -26.49
CA GLU A 330 4.30 -6.35 -27.47
C GLU A 330 3.71 -5.07 -26.83
N CYS A 331 3.11 -5.19 -25.64
CA CYS A 331 2.61 -4.05 -24.87
C CYS A 331 3.71 -2.99 -24.64
N ARG A 332 4.87 -3.40 -24.13
CA ARG A 332 5.99 -2.50 -23.84
C ARG A 332 6.54 -1.83 -25.10
N ALA A 333 6.68 -2.57 -26.20
CA ALA A 333 7.12 -2.01 -27.48
C ALA A 333 6.15 -0.95 -28.01
N LEU A 334 4.84 -1.21 -27.95
CA LEU A 334 3.81 -0.26 -28.34
C LEU A 334 3.77 0.96 -27.40
N ALA A 335 3.98 0.77 -26.10
CA ALA A 335 4.03 1.84 -25.13
C ALA A 335 5.22 2.78 -25.37
N ALA A 336 6.41 2.23 -25.64
CA ALA A 336 7.60 3.02 -25.95
C ALA A 336 7.43 3.92 -27.19
N GLU A 337 6.65 3.50 -28.19
CA GLU A 337 6.36 4.31 -29.37
C GLU A 337 5.16 5.26 -29.18
N GLY A 338 4.08 4.74 -28.60
CA GLY A 338 2.77 5.39 -28.61
C GLY A 338 2.37 6.12 -27.32
N ASP A 339 3.05 5.86 -26.20
CA ASP A 339 2.78 6.45 -24.88
C ASP A 339 4.04 6.47 -23.98
N PRO A 340 5.17 7.05 -24.43
CA PRO A 340 6.47 6.98 -23.75
C PRO A 340 6.54 7.73 -22.41
N GLN A 341 5.49 8.46 -22.05
CA GLN A 341 5.39 9.19 -20.78
C GLN A 341 4.31 8.58 -19.87
N MET A 342 3.74 7.44 -20.31
CA MET A 342 2.74 6.67 -19.57
C MET A 342 1.55 7.51 -19.11
N TYR A 343 1.06 8.41 -19.97
CA TYR A 343 -0.15 9.17 -19.70
C TYR A 343 -1.40 8.27 -19.72
N GLY A 344 -1.31 7.06 -20.29
CA GLY A 344 -2.39 6.08 -20.30
C GLY A 344 -3.56 6.48 -21.19
N THR A 345 -3.34 7.37 -22.16
CA THR A 345 -4.40 7.92 -23.04
C THR A 345 -4.45 7.24 -24.42
N ASN A 346 -3.37 6.58 -24.84
CA ASN A 346 -3.30 5.92 -26.15
C ASN A 346 -4.07 4.59 -26.15
N GLN A 347 -5.26 4.59 -26.75
CA GLN A 347 -6.16 3.42 -26.76
C GLN A 347 -5.59 2.18 -27.46
N THR A 348 -4.69 2.33 -28.42
CA THR A 348 -4.04 1.18 -29.08
C THR A 348 -3.11 0.49 -28.10
N VAL A 349 -2.28 1.27 -27.38
CA VAL A 349 -1.39 0.77 -26.34
C VAL A 349 -2.21 0.18 -25.19
N ASN A 350 -3.21 0.91 -24.69
CA ASN A 350 -4.07 0.46 -23.58
C ASN A 350 -4.68 -0.91 -23.85
N LYS A 351 -5.20 -1.15 -25.06
CA LYS A 351 -5.79 -2.45 -25.43
C LYS A 351 -4.77 -3.58 -25.48
N ALA A 352 -3.58 -3.33 -26.02
CA ALA A 352 -2.52 -4.33 -26.09
C ALA A 352 -2.04 -4.71 -24.67
N CYS A 353 -1.84 -3.71 -23.82
CA CYS A 353 -1.41 -3.91 -22.44
C CYS A 353 -2.49 -4.55 -21.58
N GLN A 354 -3.75 -4.11 -21.66
CA GLN A 354 -4.85 -4.77 -20.95
C GLN A 354 -5.01 -6.25 -21.37
N LYS A 355 -4.78 -6.56 -22.66
CA LYS A 355 -4.77 -7.95 -23.13
C LYS A 355 -3.66 -8.77 -22.50
N ALA A 356 -2.46 -8.20 -22.34
CA ALA A 356 -1.36 -8.85 -21.65
C ALA A 356 -1.72 -9.10 -20.18
N ASP A 357 -2.14 -8.05 -19.47
CA ASP A 357 -2.60 -8.09 -18.07
C ASP A 357 -3.62 -9.21 -17.84
N SER A 358 -4.72 -9.19 -18.59
CA SER A 358 -5.77 -10.21 -18.49
C SER A 358 -5.29 -11.62 -18.82
N PHE A 359 -4.40 -11.78 -19.80
CA PHE A 359 -3.93 -13.12 -20.17
C PHE A 359 -3.02 -13.70 -19.09
N CYS A 360 -2.08 -12.89 -18.60
CA CYS A 360 -1.09 -13.22 -17.59
C CYS A 360 -1.75 -13.59 -16.26
N SER A 361 -2.59 -12.70 -15.70
CA SER A 361 -3.26 -12.97 -14.43
C SER A 361 -4.19 -14.18 -14.47
N ASN A 362 -4.86 -14.45 -15.59
CA ASN A 362 -5.75 -15.63 -15.67
C ASN A 362 -5.01 -16.94 -15.96
N SER A 363 -3.99 -16.91 -16.81
CA SER A 363 -3.37 -18.13 -17.35
C SER A 363 -2.08 -18.54 -16.65
N VAL A 364 -1.50 -17.63 -15.86
CA VAL A 364 -0.25 -17.86 -15.14
C VAL A 364 -0.46 -17.72 -13.64
N GLU A 365 -0.86 -16.54 -13.15
CA GLU A 365 -1.05 -16.30 -11.71
C GLU A 365 -2.28 -17.06 -11.16
N GLY A 366 -3.38 -17.06 -11.94
CA GLY A 366 -4.70 -17.56 -11.56
C GLY A 366 -4.76 -19.06 -11.28
N VAL A 367 -3.78 -19.85 -11.73
CA VAL A 367 -3.73 -21.29 -11.43
C VAL A 367 -3.57 -21.54 -9.94
N TYR A 368 -2.87 -20.67 -9.20
CA TYR A 368 -2.79 -20.82 -7.75
C TYR A 368 -4.16 -20.59 -7.09
N LEU A 369 -4.85 -19.52 -7.48
CA LEU A 369 -6.18 -19.20 -6.95
C LEU A 369 -7.20 -20.32 -7.21
N GLU A 370 -7.06 -21.01 -8.35
CA GLU A 370 -7.95 -22.12 -8.71
C GLU A 370 -7.65 -23.43 -7.93
N TYR A 371 -6.38 -23.74 -7.67
CA TYR A 371 -5.98 -25.08 -7.19
C TYR A 371 -5.39 -25.14 -5.78
N ALA A 372 -4.96 -24.02 -5.18
CA ALA A 372 -4.11 -24.05 -3.99
C ALA A 372 -4.83 -24.31 -2.66
N ASP A 373 -6.10 -23.91 -2.53
CA ASP A 373 -6.87 -23.94 -1.28
C ASP A 373 -6.13 -23.31 -0.08
N ARG A 374 -5.36 -22.24 -0.35
CA ARG A 374 -4.45 -21.57 0.58
C ARG A 374 -4.46 -20.07 0.38
N GLY A 375 -3.99 -19.34 1.40
CA GLY A 375 -3.92 -17.88 1.40
C GLY A 375 -3.14 -17.33 0.22
N TYR A 376 -3.63 -16.24 -0.37
CA TYR A 376 -2.93 -15.51 -1.43
C TYR A 376 -1.76 -14.67 -0.87
N TYR A 377 -1.92 -14.20 0.37
CA TYR A 377 -0.92 -13.40 1.09
C TYR A 377 -0.04 -14.23 2.04
N ASP A 378 -0.38 -15.49 2.28
CA ASP A 378 0.43 -16.45 3.03
C ASP A 378 0.14 -17.89 2.55
N ILE A 379 1.11 -18.51 1.87
CA ILE A 379 0.95 -19.88 1.35
C ILE A 379 0.83 -20.93 2.46
N ALA A 380 1.27 -20.64 3.70
CA ALA A 380 1.17 -21.57 4.81
C ALA A 380 -0.25 -21.64 5.38
N HIS A 381 -1.02 -20.56 5.27
CA HIS A 381 -2.39 -20.48 5.79
C HIS A 381 -3.41 -21.09 4.83
N LYS A 382 -4.50 -21.61 5.38
CA LYS A 382 -5.68 -22.06 4.62
C LYS A 382 -6.68 -20.92 4.49
N ASN A 383 -7.51 -20.97 3.43
CA ASN A 383 -8.62 -20.03 3.30
C ASN A 383 -9.82 -20.45 4.17
N PRO A 384 -10.60 -19.48 4.70
CA PRO A 384 -10.32 -18.04 4.73
C PRO A 384 -9.20 -17.70 5.72
N ASP A 385 -8.28 -16.83 5.32
CA ASP A 385 -7.12 -16.43 6.14
C ASP A 385 -7.49 -15.22 7.04
N PRO A 386 -7.46 -15.37 8.38
CA PRO A 386 -7.84 -14.31 9.31
C PRO A 386 -6.70 -13.32 9.64
N PHE A 387 -5.50 -13.49 9.08
CA PHE A 387 -4.32 -12.70 9.47
C PHE A 387 -3.77 -11.83 8.31
N PRO A 388 -3.44 -10.55 8.57
CA PRO A 388 -3.63 -9.82 9.82
C PRO A 388 -5.10 -9.53 10.16
N ALA A 389 -5.40 -9.37 11.45
CA ALA A 389 -6.78 -9.23 11.89
C ALA A 389 -7.44 -7.94 11.33
N PRO A 390 -8.68 -8.00 10.81
CA PRO A 390 -9.32 -6.90 10.08
C PRO A 390 -10.02 -5.85 10.97
N TYR A 391 -9.71 -5.81 12.28
CA TYR A 391 -10.42 -4.98 13.25
C TYR A 391 -10.38 -3.47 12.92
N PHE A 392 -9.35 -3.03 12.22
CA PHE A 392 -9.18 -1.64 11.79
C PHE A 392 -10.31 -1.13 10.89
N LEU A 393 -10.93 -2.02 10.09
CA LEU A 393 -12.07 -1.66 9.24
C LEU A 393 -13.25 -1.13 10.06
N GLY A 394 -13.50 -1.75 11.23
CA GLY A 394 -14.55 -1.33 12.14
C GLY A 394 -14.16 -0.07 12.89
N TRP A 395 -12.91 0.01 13.36
CA TRP A 395 -12.40 1.15 14.11
C TRP A 395 -12.41 2.44 13.29
N LEU A 396 -11.89 2.42 12.06
CA LEU A 396 -11.87 3.57 11.16
C LEU A 396 -13.27 4.03 10.70
N ASN A 397 -14.26 3.15 10.82
CA ASN A 397 -15.67 3.47 10.55
C ASN A 397 -16.48 3.82 11.81
N GLN A 398 -15.87 3.90 12.99
CA GLN A 398 -16.53 4.46 14.16
C GLN A 398 -16.75 5.97 13.97
N HIS A 399 -17.97 6.44 14.24
CA HIS A 399 -18.33 7.85 14.12
C HIS A 399 -17.41 8.77 14.93
N TRP A 400 -16.97 8.35 16.12
CA TRP A 400 -16.05 9.15 16.96
C TRP A 400 -14.62 9.19 16.40
N VAL A 401 -14.15 8.11 15.75
CA VAL A 401 -12.83 8.07 15.08
C VAL A 401 -12.84 9.01 13.88
N GLN A 402 -13.87 8.95 13.04
CA GLN A 402 -14.00 9.84 11.88
C GLN A 402 -14.10 11.32 12.29
N GLY A 403 -14.81 11.62 13.39
CA GLY A 403 -14.87 12.98 13.95
C GLY A 403 -13.54 13.48 14.50
N ALA A 404 -12.76 12.59 15.13
CA ALA A 404 -11.41 12.89 15.59
C ALA A 404 -10.47 13.18 14.40
N LEU A 405 -10.50 12.33 13.37
CA LEU A 405 -9.70 12.50 12.15
C LEU A 405 -10.12 13.70 11.29
N GLY A 406 -11.39 14.11 11.37
CA GLY A 406 -11.94 15.21 10.57
C GLY A 406 -12.21 14.81 9.12
N VAL A 407 -12.58 13.57 8.87
CA VAL A 407 -12.82 13.02 7.52
C VAL A 407 -14.30 13.17 7.12
N PRO A 408 -14.62 13.56 5.88
CA PRO A 408 -15.99 13.76 5.40
C PRO A 408 -16.59 12.53 4.70
N ILE A 409 -15.86 11.41 4.64
CA ILE A 409 -16.28 10.16 4.02
C ILE A 409 -16.01 8.97 4.95
N ASN A 410 -16.77 7.89 4.80
CA ASN A 410 -16.51 6.59 5.39
C ASN A 410 -15.19 6.01 4.87
N PHE A 411 -14.56 5.18 5.70
CA PHE A 411 -13.34 4.48 5.32
C PHE A 411 -13.66 3.33 4.36
N THR A 412 -12.92 3.24 3.27
CA THR A 412 -12.90 2.08 2.38
C THR A 412 -11.48 1.57 2.23
N GLU A 413 -11.27 0.27 2.47
CA GLU A 413 -9.94 -0.34 2.35
C GLU A 413 -9.35 -0.22 0.93
N SER A 414 -10.16 -0.49 -0.09
CA SER A 414 -9.77 -0.40 -1.50
C SER A 414 -10.85 0.27 -2.34
N ASN A 415 -10.48 0.79 -3.52
CA ASN A 415 -11.39 1.48 -4.45
C ASN A 415 -11.37 0.84 -5.85
N ASP A 416 -12.48 0.24 -6.25
CA ASP A 416 -12.65 -0.41 -7.57
C ASP A 416 -12.45 0.56 -8.74
N GLY A 417 -12.89 1.80 -8.60
CA GLY A 417 -12.74 2.84 -9.62
C GLY A 417 -11.27 3.09 -9.95
N VAL A 418 -10.40 3.08 -8.94
CA VAL A 418 -8.95 3.18 -9.09
C VAL A 418 -8.39 1.91 -9.74
N TYR A 419 -8.72 0.74 -9.19
CA TYR A 419 -8.27 -0.55 -9.74
C TYR A 419 -8.60 -0.67 -11.24
N TYR A 420 -9.85 -0.38 -11.63
CA TYR A 420 -10.28 -0.42 -13.02
C TYR A 420 -9.65 0.68 -13.89
N ALA A 421 -9.29 1.84 -13.32
CA ALA A 421 -8.55 2.86 -14.07
C ALA A 421 -7.17 2.32 -14.49
N PHE A 422 -6.44 1.73 -13.55
CA PHE A 422 -5.12 1.12 -13.77
C PHE A 422 -5.18 -0.12 -14.69
N SER A 423 -6.09 -1.05 -14.43
CA SER A 423 -6.24 -2.24 -15.29
C SER A 423 -6.69 -1.88 -16.72
N SER A 424 -7.53 -0.85 -16.88
CA SER A 424 -7.98 -0.42 -18.22
C SER A 424 -6.92 0.28 -19.05
N SER A 425 -5.91 0.89 -18.42
CA SER A 425 -4.72 1.36 -19.13
C SER A 425 -3.74 0.20 -19.38
N GLY A 426 -3.91 -0.93 -18.71
CA GLY A 426 -2.99 -2.06 -18.72
C GLY A 426 -1.69 -1.65 -18.03
N ASP A 427 -1.77 -0.99 -16.88
CA ASP A 427 -0.60 -0.48 -16.17
C ASP A 427 0.39 -1.60 -15.88
N TYR A 428 -0.04 -2.68 -15.24
CA TYR A 428 0.85 -3.71 -14.70
C TYR A 428 1.85 -4.35 -15.69
N PRO A 429 1.47 -4.74 -16.92
CA PRO A 429 2.42 -5.26 -17.91
C PRO A 429 3.29 -4.17 -18.57
N ARG A 430 2.93 -2.88 -18.46
CA ARG A 430 3.73 -1.79 -19.04
C ARG A 430 5.03 -1.59 -18.30
N SER A 431 5.97 -1.02 -19.04
CA SER A 431 7.11 -0.27 -18.51
C SER A 431 6.67 1.18 -18.28
N ASP A 432 7.14 1.81 -17.23
CA ASP A 432 7.08 3.26 -17.09
C ASP A 432 8.17 3.95 -17.92
N VAL A 433 8.47 5.21 -17.60
CA VAL A 433 9.33 6.09 -18.41
C VAL A 433 10.72 5.48 -18.63
N HIS A 434 11.31 4.87 -17.59
CA HIS A 434 12.60 4.19 -17.67
C HIS A 434 12.46 2.66 -17.73
N GLY A 435 11.44 2.12 -17.08
CA GLY A 435 11.35 0.72 -16.66
C GLY A 435 11.63 0.60 -15.17
N TYR A 436 10.86 -0.22 -14.45
CA TYR A 436 10.94 -0.30 -12.98
C TYR A 436 12.30 -0.80 -12.46
N LEU A 437 13.03 -1.63 -13.22
CA LEU A 437 14.40 -2.02 -12.86
C LEU A 437 15.37 -0.86 -13.07
N GLU A 438 15.24 -0.16 -14.19
CA GLU A 438 16.02 1.02 -14.54
C GLU A 438 15.75 2.19 -13.59
N ASP A 439 14.53 2.35 -13.08
CA ASP A 439 14.20 3.30 -12.01
C ASP A 439 14.95 3.00 -10.72
N ILE A 440 14.96 1.72 -10.28
CA ILE A 440 15.73 1.32 -9.10
C ILE A 440 17.23 1.59 -9.34
N ALA A 441 17.74 1.31 -10.54
CA ALA A 441 19.12 1.58 -10.89
C ALA A 441 19.45 3.08 -10.85
N TYR A 442 18.58 3.92 -11.44
CA TYR A 442 18.71 5.37 -11.44
C TYR A 442 18.65 5.96 -10.03
N VAL A 443 17.75 5.47 -9.18
CA VAL A 443 17.65 5.84 -7.77
C VAL A 443 18.94 5.50 -7.02
N LEU A 444 19.48 4.30 -7.20
CA LEU A 444 20.76 3.88 -6.61
C LEU A 444 21.94 4.74 -7.09
N ASP A 445 22.04 4.99 -8.39
CA ASP A 445 23.11 5.79 -9.00
C ASP A 445 23.00 7.29 -8.64
N SER A 446 21.82 7.74 -8.22
CA SER A 446 21.59 9.06 -7.62
C SER A 446 22.02 9.14 -6.14
N GLY A 447 22.50 8.04 -5.56
CA GLY A 447 22.97 7.96 -4.18
C GLY A 447 21.88 7.65 -3.14
N ILE A 448 20.65 7.39 -3.58
CA ILE A 448 19.51 7.02 -2.73
C ILE A 448 19.62 5.53 -2.40
N LYS A 449 19.42 5.16 -1.13
CA LYS A 449 19.50 3.76 -0.70
C LYS A 449 18.26 2.99 -1.15
N VAL A 450 18.42 1.70 -1.50
CA VAL A 450 17.29 0.82 -1.82
C VAL A 450 17.31 -0.43 -0.94
N ALA A 451 16.20 -0.70 -0.27
CA ALA A 451 15.99 -1.90 0.55
C ALA A 451 14.79 -2.70 0.04
N LEU A 452 15.07 -3.88 -0.54
CA LEU A 452 14.06 -4.84 -0.95
C LEU A 452 13.84 -5.85 0.17
N VAL A 453 12.61 -5.98 0.66
CA VAL A 453 12.26 -6.82 1.82
C VAL A 453 11.11 -7.73 1.43
N TYR A 454 11.29 -9.04 1.51
CA TYR A 454 10.29 -10.01 1.06
C TYR A 454 10.04 -11.07 2.12
N GLY A 455 8.79 -11.19 2.57
CA GLY A 455 8.33 -12.31 3.37
C GLY A 455 8.32 -13.60 2.56
N ASP A 456 8.90 -14.67 3.11
CA ASP A 456 9.11 -15.90 2.37
C ASP A 456 7.90 -16.84 2.26
N ARG A 457 6.75 -16.44 2.81
CA ARG A 457 5.44 -17.10 2.66
C ARG A 457 4.49 -16.37 1.72
N ASP A 458 4.83 -15.18 1.25
CA ASP A 458 3.96 -14.43 0.34
C ASP A 458 3.92 -15.08 -1.05
N TYR A 459 2.71 -15.24 -1.60
CA TYR A 459 2.53 -15.61 -3.00
C TYR A 459 2.32 -14.38 -3.88
N ALA A 460 1.56 -13.39 -3.40
CA ALA A 460 1.10 -12.23 -4.15
C ALA A 460 2.24 -11.44 -4.81
N CYS A 461 3.34 -11.22 -4.10
CA CYS A 461 4.57 -10.64 -4.63
C CYS A 461 5.77 -11.39 -4.04
N ASN A 462 5.88 -12.67 -4.37
CA ASN A 462 6.77 -13.61 -3.71
C ASN A 462 8.28 -13.26 -3.79
N TRP A 463 9.03 -13.71 -2.77
CA TRP A 463 10.46 -13.42 -2.61
C TRP A 463 11.35 -13.98 -3.73
N ILE A 464 10.92 -15.02 -4.46
CA ILE A 464 11.68 -15.59 -5.57
C ILE A 464 11.75 -14.57 -6.70
N GLY A 465 10.61 -13.98 -7.06
CA GLY A 465 10.55 -12.90 -8.03
C GLY A 465 11.28 -11.64 -7.56
N GLY A 466 11.17 -11.30 -6.29
CA GLY A 466 11.91 -10.18 -5.68
C GLY A 466 13.43 -10.36 -5.72
N GLU A 467 13.92 -11.59 -5.50
CA GLU A 467 15.35 -11.92 -5.61
C GLU A 467 15.83 -11.73 -7.05
N GLU A 468 15.09 -12.25 -8.03
CA GLU A 468 15.41 -12.08 -9.46
C GLU A 468 15.43 -10.61 -9.87
N VAL A 469 14.45 -9.81 -9.43
CA VAL A 469 14.45 -8.35 -9.59
C VAL A 469 15.75 -7.76 -9.07
N SER A 470 16.13 -8.07 -7.82
CA SER A 470 17.35 -7.52 -7.20
C SER A 470 18.63 -7.83 -7.99
N LEU A 471 18.71 -9.01 -8.62
CA LEU A 471 19.89 -9.44 -9.36
C LEU A 471 19.98 -8.82 -10.77
N LEU A 472 18.84 -8.39 -11.32
CA LEU A 472 18.71 -7.81 -12.66
C LEU A 472 18.80 -6.28 -12.70
N VAL A 473 18.73 -5.58 -11.57
CA VAL A 473 18.96 -4.13 -11.52
C VAL A 473 20.41 -3.80 -11.93
N GLU A 474 20.57 -3.13 -13.07
CA GLU A 474 21.89 -2.73 -13.60
C GLU A 474 22.26 -1.30 -13.19
N HIS A 475 22.70 -1.15 -11.94
CA HIS A 475 23.29 0.08 -11.40
C HIS A 475 24.84 0.02 -11.40
N ALA A 476 25.52 1.13 -11.08
CA ALA A 476 26.98 1.24 -11.15
C ALA A 476 27.74 0.17 -10.32
N GLU A 477 27.15 -0.31 -9.23
CA GLU A 477 27.73 -1.28 -8.29
C GLU A 477 27.09 -2.68 -8.42
N ALA A 478 26.32 -2.95 -9.47
CA ALA A 478 25.54 -4.18 -9.62
C ALA A 478 26.40 -5.46 -9.63
N ALA A 479 27.59 -5.41 -10.22
CA ALA A 479 28.52 -6.55 -10.19
C ALA A 479 28.94 -6.89 -8.75
N ASN A 480 29.24 -5.89 -7.93
CA ASN A 480 29.63 -6.10 -6.54
C ASN A 480 28.46 -6.59 -5.68
N PHE A 481 27.23 -6.14 -5.96
CA PHE A 481 26.02 -6.67 -5.33
C PHE A 481 25.77 -8.14 -5.69
N ARG A 482 25.97 -8.53 -6.95
CA ARG A 482 25.84 -9.92 -7.41
C ARG A 482 26.93 -10.84 -6.82
N ASP A 483 28.12 -10.30 -6.60
CA ASP A 483 29.23 -11.02 -5.97
C ASP A 483 29.05 -11.19 -4.44
N ALA A 484 28.23 -10.35 -3.79
CA ALA A 484 27.93 -10.46 -2.37
C ALA A 484 27.11 -11.74 -2.05
N GLY A 485 27.43 -12.37 -0.91
CA GLY A 485 26.71 -13.56 -0.43
C GLY A 485 25.63 -13.23 0.59
N TYR A 486 24.77 -14.20 0.89
CA TYR A 486 23.76 -14.09 1.94
C TYR A 486 24.34 -14.28 3.33
N THR A 487 24.09 -13.30 4.21
CA THR A 487 24.44 -13.33 5.62
C THR A 487 23.17 -13.39 6.48
N PRO A 488 23.15 -14.14 7.60
CA PRO A 488 22.04 -14.14 8.53
C PRO A 488 21.66 -12.73 9.01
N LEU A 489 20.37 -12.40 8.95
CA LEU A 489 19.82 -11.17 9.49
C LEU A 489 19.60 -11.33 11.00
N GLY A 490 20.55 -10.85 11.81
CA GLY A 490 20.42 -10.83 13.26
C GLY A 490 19.43 -9.75 13.69
N THR A 491 18.23 -10.16 14.10
CA THR A 491 17.19 -9.26 14.61
C THR A 491 17.56 -8.79 16.02
N ASN A 492 17.89 -9.74 16.90
CA ASN A 492 18.42 -9.48 18.25
C ASN A 492 19.54 -10.47 18.60
N SER A 493 19.92 -10.54 19.88
CA SER A 493 21.04 -11.39 20.32
C SER A 493 20.82 -12.90 20.13
N SER A 494 19.57 -13.33 19.96
CA SER A 494 19.17 -14.75 19.95
C SER A 494 18.37 -15.16 18.72
N TYR A 495 17.88 -14.22 17.91
CA TYR A 495 16.98 -14.49 16.79
C TYR A 495 17.55 -14.03 15.46
N VAL A 496 17.44 -14.89 14.45
CA VAL A 496 17.76 -14.60 13.06
C VAL A 496 16.44 -14.52 12.30
N GLY A 497 16.06 -13.32 11.88
CA GLY A 497 14.77 -13.07 11.22
C GLY A 497 14.77 -13.33 9.72
N GLY A 498 15.90 -13.71 9.13
CA GLY A 498 16.02 -13.88 7.68
C GLY A 498 17.45 -13.97 7.17
N GLN A 499 17.61 -13.73 5.88
CA GLN A 499 18.91 -13.61 5.20
C GLN A 499 18.94 -12.34 4.38
N VAL A 500 20.09 -11.70 4.38
CA VAL A 500 20.31 -10.47 3.61
C VAL A 500 21.53 -10.59 2.71
N ARG A 501 21.34 -10.13 1.48
CA ARG A 501 22.41 -9.79 0.54
C ARG A 501 22.46 -8.27 0.47
N GLN A 502 23.61 -7.68 0.75
CA GLN A 502 23.78 -6.23 0.72
C GLN A 502 25.16 -5.88 0.16
N HIS A 503 25.19 -4.87 -0.72
CA HIS A 503 26.40 -4.17 -1.11
C HIS A 503 26.14 -2.66 -1.11
N GLY A 504 26.89 -1.92 -0.28
CA GLY A 504 26.74 -0.48 -0.12
C GLY A 504 25.28 -0.08 0.16
N ASN A 505 24.70 0.68 -0.76
CA ASN A 505 23.36 1.25 -0.69
C ASN A 505 22.23 0.31 -1.14
N PHE A 506 22.54 -0.88 -1.68
CA PHE A 506 21.52 -1.80 -2.18
C PHE A 506 21.47 -3.09 -1.35
N SER A 507 20.25 -3.51 -1.00
CA SER A 507 20.01 -4.74 -0.25
C SER A 507 18.76 -5.48 -0.71
N PHE A 508 18.84 -6.81 -0.62
CA PHE A 508 17.71 -7.73 -0.73
C PHE A 508 17.66 -8.61 0.52
N THR A 509 16.48 -8.68 1.13
CA THR A 509 16.25 -9.44 2.36
C THR A 509 15.10 -10.40 2.19
N ARG A 510 15.36 -11.68 2.42
CA ARG A 510 14.33 -12.71 2.61
C ARG A 510 14.03 -12.82 4.10
N VAL A 511 12.82 -12.42 4.50
CA VAL A 511 12.34 -12.48 5.89
C VAL A 511 11.62 -13.81 6.12
N TYR A 512 12.05 -14.54 7.13
CA TYR A 512 11.48 -15.85 7.45
C TYR A 512 10.13 -15.72 8.13
N GLU A 513 9.28 -16.72 7.91
CA GLU A 513 7.98 -16.85 8.56
C GLU A 513 7.14 -15.57 8.44
N ALA A 514 7.17 -14.94 7.27
CA ALA A 514 6.39 -13.73 6.98
C ALA A 514 5.63 -13.87 5.67
N GLY A 515 4.35 -13.52 5.69
CA GLY A 515 3.52 -13.36 4.49
C GLY A 515 3.72 -12.00 3.84
N HIS A 516 2.68 -11.51 3.17
CA HIS A 516 2.69 -10.27 2.39
C HIS A 516 3.05 -9.03 3.22
N GLU A 517 2.32 -8.84 4.33
CA GLU A 517 2.47 -7.71 5.26
C GLU A 517 3.60 -7.95 6.28
N VAL A 518 4.86 -7.97 5.82
CA VAL A 518 6.03 -8.39 6.64
C VAL A 518 6.06 -7.80 8.06
N PRO A 519 5.80 -6.50 8.29
CA PRO A 519 5.81 -5.95 9.65
C PRO A 519 4.68 -6.47 10.55
N ALA A 520 3.56 -6.96 10.00
CA ALA A 520 2.53 -7.63 10.79
C ALA A 520 3.02 -9.01 11.28
N TYR A 521 3.70 -9.77 10.42
CA TYR A 521 4.21 -11.12 10.74
C TYR A 521 5.46 -11.11 11.62
N GLN A 522 6.43 -10.24 11.30
CA GLN A 522 7.75 -10.17 11.93
C GLN A 522 8.08 -8.74 12.36
N PRO A 523 7.34 -8.17 13.33
CA PRO A 523 7.39 -6.73 13.64
C PRO A 523 8.76 -6.23 14.09
N GLU A 524 9.47 -6.98 14.94
CA GLU A 524 10.82 -6.63 15.38
C GLU A 524 11.82 -6.66 14.23
N THR A 525 11.78 -7.72 13.40
CA THR A 525 12.68 -7.87 12.25
C THR A 525 12.45 -6.77 11.21
N ALA A 526 11.18 -6.49 10.88
CA ALA A 526 10.83 -5.43 9.94
C ALA A 526 11.28 -4.05 10.43
N TYR A 527 11.05 -3.76 11.72
CA TYR A 527 11.51 -2.52 12.36
C TYR A 527 13.03 -2.36 12.30
N GLU A 528 13.79 -3.43 12.60
CA GLU A 528 15.24 -3.40 12.54
C GLU A 528 15.76 -3.18 11.11
N ILE A 529 15.14 -3.79 10.09
CA ILE A 529 15.48 -3.53 8.69
C ILE A 529 15.23 -2.06 8.34
N PHE A 530 14.03 -1.56 8.65
CA PHE A 530 13.65 -0.17 8.41
C PHE A 530 14.63 0.82 9.07
N TYR A 531 14.88 0.65 10.37
CA TYR A 531 15.79 1.51 11.12
C TYR A 531 17.22 1.45 10.55
N ARG A 532 17.75 0.25 10.29
CA ARG A 532 19.14 0.10 9.80
C ARG A 532 19.32 0.72 8.42
N SER A 533 18.34 0.59 7.53
CA SER A 533 18.34 1.21 6.20
C SER A 533 18.46 2.73 6.29
N LEU A 534 17.62 3.39 7.11
CA LEU A 534 17.57 4.85 7.23
C LEU A 534 18.79 5.45 7.95
N PHE A 535 19.36 4.73 8.91
CA PHE A 535 20.44 5.20 9.77
C PHE A 535 21.82 4.70 9.36
N ASN A 536 21.98 4.35 8.07
CA ASN A 536 23.25 3.95 7.45
C ASN A 536 23.95 2.82 8.21
N ARG A 537 23.21 1.77 8.55
CA ARG A 537 23.73 0.56 9.18
C ARG A 537 23.68 -0.62 8.22
N ASP A 538 24.60 -1.57 8.37
CA ASP A 538 24.44 -2.85 7.70
C ASP A 538 23.17 -3.55 8.19
N LEU A 539 22.41 -4.13 7.28
CA LEU A 539 21.18 -4.82 7.64
C LEU A 539 21.46 -6.06 8.47
N ALA A 540 22.51 -6.81 8.14
CA ALA A 540 22.82 -8.10 8.77
C ALA A 540 22.98 -8.01 10.28
N THR A 541 23.69 -6.98 10.79
CA THR A 541 24.06 -6.88 12.21
C THR A 541 23.72 -5.56 12.87
N GLY A 542 23.48 -4.48 12.12
CA GLY A 542 23.26 -3.13 12.63
C GLY A 542 24.51 -2.44 13.20
N LYS A 543 25.71 -3.02 13.06
CA LYS A 543 26.94 -2.57 13.76
C LYS A 543 27.89 -1.77 12.88
N ILE A 544 27.90 -2.03 11.58
CA ILE A 544 28.76 -1.40 10.60
C ILE A 544 28.05 -0.16 10.06
N ASN A 545 28.76 0.97 10.03
CA ASN A 545 28.25 2.19 9.40
C ASN A 545 28.53 2.14 7.89
N THR A 546 27.49 2.02 7.07
CA THR A 546 27.60 1.89 5.61
C THR A 546 27.94 3.21 4.92
N ALA A 547 27.64 4.36 5.54
CA ALA A 547 28.08 5.66 5.03
C ALA A 547 29.60 5.88 5.20
N CYS A 548 30.21 5.27 6.23
CA CYS A 548 31.68 5.29 6.40
C CYS A 548 32.41 4.18 5.62
N ASN A 549 31.71 3.10 5.29
CA ASN A 549 32.23 1.97 4.54
C ASN A 549 31.33 1.69 3.33
N THR A 550 31.45 2.52 2.30
CA THR A 550 30.59 2.48 1.12
C THR A 550 30.76 1.21 0.29
N SER A 551 31.89 0.50 0.45
CA SER A 551 32.18 -0.80 -0.16
C SER A 551 31.82 -1.98 0.75
N TYR A 552 30.97 -1.77 1.77
CA TYR A 552 30.50 -2.87 2.61
C TYR A 552 29.76 -3.91 1.75
N ALA A 553 30.06 -5.18 1.96
CA ALA A 553 29.40 -6.30 1.31
C ALA A 553 29.11 -7.40 2.33
N THR A 554 27.93 -8.00 2.24
CA THR A 554 27.64 -9.26 2.94
C THR A 554 28.43 -10.41 2.33
N ASN A 555 28.59 -11.48 3.11
CA ASN A 555 29.30 -12.69 2.69
C ASN A 555 28.47 -13.95 3.00
N GLY A 556 28.80 -15.06 2.37
CA GLY A 556 28.10 -16.33 2.56
C GLY A 556 27.68 -16.97 1.24
N PRO A 557 26.72 -17.91 1.27
CA PRO A 557 26.22 -18.59 0.08
C PRO A 557 25.60 -17.62 -0.92
N SER A 558 25.63 -17.96 -2.21
CA SER A 558 25.00 -17.15 -3.26
C SER A 558 23.48 -17.29 -3.34
N SER A 559 22.90 -18.23 -2.58
CA SER A 559 21.47 -18.56 -2.60
C SER A 559 21.00 -18.95 -1.20
N THR A 560 19.70 -18.83 -0.94
CA THR A 560 19.05 -19.21 0.33
C THR A 560 18.06 -20.38 0.18
N TRP A 561 17.99 -21.01 -0.99
CA TRP A 561 17.03 -22.09 -1.29
C TRP A 561 17.21 -23.35 -0.44
N ASP A 562 18.41 -23.59 0.07
CA ASP A 562 18.70 -24.69 1.01
C ASP A 562 18.15 -24.43 2.41
N ILE A 563 17.79 -23.18 2.73
CA ILE A 563 17.20 -22.78 3.99
C ILE A 563 15.68 -22.90 3.89
N LYS A 564 15.18 -24.00 4.46
CA LYS A 564 13.77 -24.35 4.54
C LYS A 564 13.20 -24.04 5.92
N ASN A 565 11.91 -23.74 5.95
CA ASN A 565 11.14 -23.51 7.17
C ASN A 565 10.02 -24.56 7.29
N GLU A 566 9.60 -24.84 8.51
CA GLU A 566 8.43 -25.70 8.74
C GLU A 566 7.15 -24.91 8.47
N VAL A 567 6.10 -25.60 7.99
CA VAL A 567 4.79 -24.98 7.80
C VAL A 567 4.16 -24.76 9.18
N PRO A 568 3.87 -23.51 9.59
CA PRO A 568 3.21 -23.24 10.86
C PRO A 568 1.77 -23.79 10.88
N GLU A 569 1.20 -23.93 12.08
CA GLU A 569 -0.25 -24.18 12.20
C GLU A 569 -1.02 -22.99 11.61
N SER A 570 -2.02 -23.29 10.77
CA SER A 570 -2.90 -22.26 10.21
C SER A 570 -3.75 -21.67 11.34
N PRO A 571 -3.90 -20.34 11.41
CA PRO A 571 -4.78 -19.72 12.39
C PRO A 571 -6.25 -20.12 12.17
N GLU A 572 -7.04 -20.12 13.24
CA GLU A 572 -8.47 -20.38 13.18
C GLU A 572 -9.21 -19.24 12.46
N PRO A 573 -10.11 -19.54 11.51
CA PRO A 573 -10.89 -18.53 10.79
C PRO A 573 -11.64 -17.56 11.71
N LEU A 574 -11.66 -16.29 11.31
CA LEU A 574 -12.38 -15.22 12.00
C LEU A 574 -13.41 -14.62 11.04
N CYS A 575 -14.70 -14.90 11.21
CA CYS A 575 -15.72 -14.30 10.36
C CYS A 575 -16.07 -12.87 10.80
N TYR A 576 -15.61 -11.88 10.04
CA TYR A 576 -15.75 -10.46 10.31
C TYR A 576 -16.73 -9.79 9.33
N ILE A 577 -17.83 -9.23 9.83
CA ILE A 577 -18.98 -8.87 8.98
C ILE A 577 -18.78 -7.63 8.09
N LEU A 578 -17.70 -6.89 8.27
CA LEU A 578 -17.31 -5.81 7.34
C LEU A 578 -16.46 -6.32 6.17
N SER A 579 -16.12 -7.60 6.16
CA SER A 579 -15.39 -8.29 5.10
C SER A 579 -15.89 -9.74 4.96
N LEU A 580 -17.19 -9.91 4.76
CA LEU A 580 -17.84 -11.23 4.77
C LEU A 580 -17.24 -12.17 3.73
N GLY A 581 -17.10 -11.72 2.49
CA GLY A 581 -16.60 -12.56 1.39
C GLY A 581 -15.15 -13.02 1.56
N ALA A 582 -14.32 -12.29 2.32
CA ALA A 582 -12.92 -12.64 2.52
C ALA A 582 -12.69 -13.47 3.79
N THR A 583 -13.53 -13.29 4.82
CA THR A 583 -13.24 -13.79 6.18
C THR A 583 -14.21 -14.86 6.67
N CYS A 584 -15.36 -15.04 6.01
CA CYS A 584 -16.42 -15.93 6.43
C CYS A 584 -16.62 -17.12 5.49
N THR A 585 -17.07 -18.24 6.07
CA THR A 585 -17.56 -19.39 5.30
C THR A 585 -18.94 -19.13 4.70
N ASP A 586 -19.31 -19.88 3.66
CA ASP A 586 -20.64 -19.81 3.03
C ASP A 586 -21.79 -20.01 4.04
N GLU A 587 -21.62 -20.89 5.04
CA GLU A 587 -22.62 -21.09 6.10
C GLU A 587 -22.76 -19.86 6.99
N GLN A 588 -21.65 -19.23 7.38
CA GLN A 588 -21.66 -18.02 8.20
C GLN A 588 -22.27 -16.85 7.42
N ILE A 589 -21.93 -16.68 6.14
CA ILE A 589 -22.51 -15.64 5.28
C ILE A 589 -24.04 -15.80 5.24
N LYS A 590 -24.54 -17.01 4.98
CA LYS A 590 -26.00 -17.29 4.99
C LYS A 590 -26.65 -17.00 6.34
N ALA A 591 -25.95 -17.27 7.45
CA ALA A 591 -26.43 -16.97 8.79
C ALA A 591 -26.51 -15.46 9.06
N VAL A 592 -25.61 -14.66 8.50
CA VAL A 592 -25.68 -13.19 8.56
C VAL A 592 -26.84 -12.68 7.67
N GLU A 593 -26.95 -13.17 6.44
CA GLU A 593 -28.00 -12.79 5.49
C GLU A 593 -29.43 -13.07 5.99
N ASN A 594 -29.63 -14.22 6.64
CA ASN A 594 -30.94 -14.61 7.16
C ASN A 594 -31.23 -14.04 8.57
N GLY A 595 -30.27 -13.29 9.15
CA GLY A 595 -30.40 -12.68 10.48
C GLY A 595 -30.34 -13.66 11.65
N THR A 596 -29.78 -14.87 11.46
CA THR A 596 -29.65 -15.88 12.53
C THR A 596 -28.30 -15.85 13.24
N ALA A 597 -27.29 -15.22 12.64
CA ALA A 597 -25.97 -15.08 13.25
C ALA A 597 -26.00 -14.20 14.52
N LEU A 598 -25.35 -14.67 15.58
CA LEU A 598 -25.02 -13.85 16.74
C LEU A 598 -23.74 -13.07 16.40
N ILE A 599 -23.82 -11.74 16.48
CA ILE A 599 -22.73 -10.85 16.13
C ILE A 599 -22.35 -10.05 17.37
N LYS A 600 -21.05 -10.02 17.66
CA LYS A 600 -20.47 -9.20 18.72
C LYS A 600 -19.21 -8.55 18.17
N ASP A 601 -19.10 -7.24 18.34
CA ASP A 601 -17.91 -6.47 17.91
C ASP A 601 -17.53 -6.76 16.44
N TRP A 602 -18.54 -6.83 15.57
CA TRP A 602 -18.44 -7.17 14.14
C TRP A 602 -18.02 -8.61 13.82
N VAL A 603 -17.87 -9.48 14.81
CA VAL A 603 -17.50 -10.89 14.64
C VAL A 603 -18.72 -11.80 14.80
N VAL A 604 -18.86 -12.79 13.93
CA VAL A 604 -19.85 -13.87 14.10
C VAL A 604 -19.36 -14.83 15.19
N VAL A 605 -20.15 -14.98 16.25
CA VAL A 605 -19.82 -15.83 17.41
C VAL A 605 -20.80 -17.00 17.53
N ASP A 606 -20.29 -18.16 17.96
CA ASP A 606 -21.13 -19.34 18.19
C ASP A 606 -21.95 -19.19 19.49
N GLU A 607 -23.21 -19.68 19.48
CA GLU A 607 -24.10 -19.70 20.66
C GLU A 607 -23.54 -20.47 21.88
N ARG A 608 -22.42 -21.20 21.72
CA ARG A 608 -21.78 -22.00 22.77
C ARG A 608 -20.48 -21.39 23.33
N SER A 609 -20.11 -20.19 22.90
CA SER A 609 -18.89 -19.49 23.32
C SER A 609 -19.07 -18.64 24.59
#